data_AF-A0A520BUY5-F1
#
_entry.id   AF-A0A520BUY5-F1
#
_cell.length_a   1.000
_cell.length_b   1.000
_cell.length_c   1.000
_cell.angle_alpha   90.00
_cell.angle_beta   90.00
_cell.angle_gamma   90.00
#
_symmetry.space_group_name_H-M   'P 1'
#
loop_
_entity.id
_entity.type
_entity.pdbx_description
1 polymer ?
#
loop_
_entity_poly.entity_id
_entity_poly.type
_entity_poly.pdbx_seq_one_letter_code
_entity_poly.pdbx_strand_id
1 'polypeptide(L)'
;MVELPSNCSRQYCKNSLVSSCLKSVVRNISLSVLPGQNRKKTIINFIMSRRNTSGIIYCLSRKNTESLAKSLKDVGIKAEYYHAGLSSEERNNVQDRFIKDQTQVICATIAFGMGINKPDVRWVIHYNLPKNIEGYYQEIGRAGRDGLKSEAVLFYTFADIISVKNMIEDSSQRELQTVKLERMQQYAESMICRRKLLLNYFGESSDKNCNNCDVCKNPPTYIDGTVIAQKALSAIWWLSKENKKVSQGILIDILRGAYKKEILDHEYNTIKTYGAGKDISYMDWQYYLTQILNLGFIDIAYEENYTLKFTDSSKKVLSGETKVSLIDATNFRKTIEENIKKQTAKSFSSTDELFEILRALRKSIAEDENIPPYMVFGDTTLEQMSKEKPITENHLRRISGVGEKKFDMYGETFIRAIFDFTKGQTKEKISKVKTQQETYDLFKKGHSIAEISRERGLSQNTIHTHLVFLYENNFDIDPYQFVSLKEMNLIIK
;
A
#
# COMPACT_ATOMS: atom_id res chain seq x y z
N MET A 1 -13.02 -14.19 38.16
CA MET A 1 -11.98 -15.21 38.43
C MET A 1 -12.35 -16.45 37.63
N VAL A 2 -11.65 -16.69 36.52
CA VAL A 2 -11.64 -17.99 35.84
C VAL A 2 -10.16 -18.30 35.71
N GLU A 3 -9.68 -19.20 36.57
CA GLU A 3 -8.30 -19.66 36.61
C GLU A 3 -7.98 -20.44 35.33
N LEU A 4 -6.87 -20.07 34.68
CA LEU A 4 -6.25 -20.92 33.66
C LEU A 4 -5.36 -21.94 34.39
N PRO A 5 -5.51 -23.25 34.15
CA PRO A 5 -4.70 -24.25 34.83
C PRO A 5 -3.24 -24.20 34.33
N SER A 6 -2.34 -24.10 35.29
CA SER A 6 -0.92 -24.37 35.19
C SER A 6 -0.65 -25.84 34.85
N ASN A 7 0.36 -26.08 34.02
CA ASN A 7 0.89 -27.35 33.53
C ASN A 7 0.21 -27.93 32.28
N CYS A 8 0.71 -27.55 31.11
CA CYS A 8 0.77 -28.47 29.98
C CYS A 8 2.07 -28.27 29.19
N SER A 9 2.99 -29.18 29.44
CA SER A 9 4.25 -29.42 28.76
C SER A 9 4.05 -29.59 27.26
N ARG A 10 5.05 -29.16 26.47
CA ARG A 10 5.27 -29.44 25.05
C ARG A 10 4.59 -30.75 24.59
N GLN A 11 3.46 -30.71 23.85
CA GLN A 11 3.09 -31.76 22.88
C GLN A 11 1.83 -31.49 22.01
N TYR A 12 1.01 -30.44 22.22
CA TYR A 12 -0.23 -30.27 21.43
C TYR A 12 -0.39 -28.87 20.81
N CYS A 13 0.20 -28.66 19.64
CA CYS A 13 -0.19 -27.60 18.71
C CYS A 13 -0.11 -28.12 17.26
N LYS A 14 -0.96 -29.10 16.93
CA LYS A 14 -1.34 -29.43 15.54
C LYS A 14 -2.85 -29.29 15.45
N ASN A 15 -3.36 -28.07 15.20
CA ASN A 15 -4.80 -27.83 15.00
C ASN A 15 -5.06 -27.22 13.61
N SER A 16 -5.72 -27.99 12.74
CA SER A 16 -6.10 -27.60 11.37
C SER A 16 -7.08 -26.42 11.30
N LEU A 17 -7.80 -26.13 12.40
CA LEU A 17 -8.75 -25.02 12.51
C LEU A 17 -8.08 -23.64 12.62
N VAL A 18 -6.90 -23.56 13.27
CA VAL A 18 -6.09 -22.33 13.25
C VAL A 18 -5.58 -22.10 11.84
N SER A 19 -5.20 -23.19 11.14
CA SER A 19 -4.66 -23.12 9.78
C SER A 19 -5.66 -22.65 8.72
N SER A 20 -6.93 -23.06 8.78
CA SER A 20 -7.93 -22.59 7.83
C SER A 20 -8.26 -21.10 8.01
N CYS A 21 -8.30 -20.64 9.27
CA CYS A 21 -8.54 -19.23 9.60
C CYS A 21 -7.33 -18.35 9.21
N LEU A 22 -6.09 -18.82 9.45
CA LEU A 22 -4.86 -18.18 8.98
C LEU A 22 -4.84 -18.01 7.46
N LYS A 23 -5.24 -19.04 6.70
CA LYS A 23 -5.27 -19.01 5.23
C LYS A 23 -6.30 -18.04 4.65
N SER A 24 -7.44 -17.86 5.31
CA SER A 24 -8.53 -17.01 4.79
C SER A 24 -8.23 -15.53 5.02
N VAL A 25 -7.88 -15.14 6.25
CA VAL A 25 -7.78 -13.73 6.67
C VAL A 25 -6.74 -12.94 5.90
N VAL A 26 -5.65 -13.56 5.45
CA VAL A 26 -4.55 -12.80 4.84
C VAL A 26 -4.68 -12.76 3.31
N ARG A 27 -5.46 -13.64 2.65
CA ARG A 27 -5.44 -13.79 1.18
C ARG A 27 -5.84 -12.50 0.45
N ASN A 28 -6.86 -11.83 0.95
CA ASN A 28 -7.37 -10.56 0.45
C ASN A 28 -6.50 -9.35 0.85
N ILE A 29 -5.53 -9.52 1.76
CA ILE A 29 -4.61 -8.46 2.21
C ILE A 29 -3.35 -8.46 1.33
N SER A 30 -3.09 -7.37 0.63
CA SER A 30 -1.82 -7.14 -0.05
C SER A 30 -0.74 -6.73 0.96
N LEU A 31 0.44 -7.35 0.90
CA LEU A 31 1.53 -7.10 1.87
C LEU A 31 2.63 -6.28 1.19
N SER A 32 3.06 -5.18 1.81
CA SER A 32 4.17 -4.36 1.29
C SER A 32 5.11 -3.91 2.40
N VAL A 33 6.41 -3.93 2.14
CA VAL A 33 7.42 -3.29 3.00
C VAL A 33 8.04 -2.13 2.25
N LEU A 34 7.97 -0.94 2.82
CA LEU A 34 8.47 0.31 2.24
C LEU A 34 9.61 0.89 3.08
N PRO A 35 10.59 1.56 2.44
CA PRO A 35 11.62 2.28 3.17
C PRO A 35 11.00 3.43 3.96
N GLY A 36 11.50 3.68 5.17
CA GLY A 36 10.96 4.74 6.04
C GLY A 36 11.39 6.16 5.72
N GLN A 37 11.79 6.48 4.49
CA GLN A 37 12.06 7.86 4.08
C GLN A 37 10.74 8.57 3.79
N ASN A 38 10.61 9.85 4.19
CA ASN A 38 9.42 10.66 3.94
C ASN A 38 8.08 10.02 4.37
N ARG A 39 8.07 9.17 5.43
CA ARG A 39 6.89 8.40 5.88
C ARG A 39 5.60 9.20 5.86
N LYS A 40 5.61 10.37 6.51
CA LYS A 40 4.43 11.24 6.62
C LYS A 40 3.87 11.61 5.25
N LYS A 41 4.72 12.07 4.33
CA LYS A 41 4.31 12.44 2.96
C LYS A 41 3.77 11.25 2.19
N THR A 42 4.45 10.10 2.27
CA THR A 42 4.02 8.86 1.62
C THR A 42 2.66 8.40 2.15
N ILE A 43 2.44 8.47 3.47
CA ILE A 43 1.16 8.10 4.11
C ILE A 43 0.05 9.06 3.68
N ILE A 44 0.29 10.37 3.68
CA ILE A 44 -0.71 11.36 3.24
C ILE A 44 -1.12 11.06 1.79
N ASN A 45 -0.15 10.87 0.90
CA ASN A 45 -0.42 10.53 -0.51
C ASN A 45 -1.19 9.21 -0.64
N PHE A 46 -0.83 8.20 0.16
CA PHE A 46 -1.48 6.89 0.18
C PHE A 46 -2.96 6.98 0.59
N ILE A 47 -3.28 7.81 1.59
CA ILE A 47 -4.65 8.02 2.07
C ILE A 47 -5.45 8.85 1.07
N MET A 48 -4.85 9.92 0.53
CA MET A 48 -5.51 10.80 -0.44
C MET A 48 -5.89 10.08 -1.73
N SER A 49 -5.10 9.08 -2.15
CA SER A 49 -5.43 8.24 -3.31
C SER A 49 -6.51 7.18 -3.01
N ARG A 50 -6.93 7.03 -1.74
CA ARG A 50 -7.91 6.03 -1.28
C ARG A 50 -9.03 6.73 -0.51
N ARG A 51 -9.70 7.65 -1.20
CA ARG A 51 -10.81 8.42 -0.64
C ARG A 51 -11.87 7.50 -0.04
N ASN A 52 -12.49 7.97 1.03
CA ASN A 52 -13.55 7.28 1.76
C ASN A 52 -13.14 5.93 2.38
N THR A 53 -11.89 5.50 2.37
CA THR A 53 -11.50 4.22 3.01
C THR A 53 -11.05 4.41 4.46
N SER A 54 -11.47 3.52 5.34
CA SER A 54 -11.10 3.55 6.77
C SER A 54 -9.83 2.72 7.01
N GLY A 55 -8.96 3.18 7.90
CA GLY A 55 -7.65 2.56 8.12
C GLY A 55 -7.02 2.82 9.48
N ILE A 56 -6.03 2.00 9.81
CA ILE A 56 -5.32 2.04 11.10
C ILE A 56 -3.84 2.27 10.83
N ILE A 57 -3.19 3.15 11.60
CA ILE A 57 -1.75 3.39 11.57
C ILE A 57 -1.13 3.05 12.92
N TYR A 58 -0.38 1.96 12.99
CA TYR A 58 0.36 1.55 14.17
C TYR A 58 1.67 2.30 14.32
N CYS A 59 1.87 2.94 15.47
CA CYS A 59 3.07 3.67 15.86
C CYS A 59 3.67 3.07 17.14
N LEU A 60 4.99 3.16 17.28
CA LEU A 60 5.69 2.60 18.45
C LEU A 60 5.47 3.43 19.73
N SER A 61 5.25 4.74 19.63
CA SER A 61 5.13 5.66 20.77
C SER A 61 3.85 6.51 20.73
N ARG A 62 3.39 6.95 21.92
CA ARG A 62 2.23 7.84 22.10
C ARG A 62 2.43 9.19 21.40
N LYS A 63 3.65 9.75 21.53
CA LYS A 63 4.02 10.99 20.83
C LYS A 63 3.90 10.86 19.32
N ASN A 64 4.28 9.72 18.74
CA ASN A 64 4.14 9.48 17.30
C ASN A 64 2.67 9.39 16.88
N THR A 65 1.82 8.72 17.67
CA THR A 65 0.38 8.65 17.37
C THR A 65 -0.26 10.03 17.33
N GLU A 66 0.02 10.88 18.33
CA GLU A 66 -0.52 12.23 18.42
C GLU A 66 0.01 13.14 17.30
N SER A 67 1.33 13.14 17.07
CA SER A 67 1.96 13.95 16.02
C SER A 67 1.47 13.58 14.62
N LEU A 68 1.29 12.29 14.35
CA LEU A 68 0.81 11.82 13.05
C LEU A 68 -0.66 12.18 12.86
N ALA A 69 -1.52 11.94 13.86
CA ALA A 69 -2.93 12.32 13.79
C ALA A 69 -3.10 13.82 13.54
N LYS A 70 -2.31 14.68 14.22
CA LYS A 70 -2.29 16.12 13.96
C LYS A 70 -1.89 16.43 12.51
N SER A 71 -0.78 15.84 12.03
CA SER A 71 -0.29 16.07 10.66
C SER A 71 -1.32 15.67 9.59
N LEU A 72 -2.13 14.63 9.85
CA LEU A 72 -3.20 14.19 8.97
C LEU A 72 -4.41 15.15 9.01
N LYS A 73 -4.78 15.64 10.19
CA LYS A 73 -5.85 16.66 10.34
C LYS A 73 -5.50 17.95 9.61
N ASP A 74 -4.24 18.39 9.69
CA ASP A 74 -3.77 19.62 9.06
C ASP A 74 -3.95 19.61 7.52
N VAL A 75 -4.00 18.43 6.90
CA VAL A 75 -4.27 18.25 5.46
C VAL A 75 -5.72 17.83 5.15
N GLY A 76 -6.62 17.94 6.13
CA GLY A 76 -8.06 17.66 5.96
C GLY A 76 -8.47 16.19 6.07
N ILE A 77 -7.57 15.30 6.52
CA ILE A 77 -7.91 13.89 6.76
C ILE A 77 -8.53 13.75 8.15
N LYS A 78 -9.70 13.08 8.23
CA LYS A 78 -10.39 12.80 9.50
C LYS A 78 -9.63 11.72 10.29
N ALA A 79 -8.63 12.14 11.05
CA ALA A 79 -7.77 11.25 11.82
C ALA A 79 -7.91 11.48 13.34
N GLU A 80 -7.83 10.42 14.15
CA GLU A 80 -7.69 10.51 15.60
C GLU A 80 -6.52 9.64 16.09
N TYR A 81 -6.12 9.80 17.35
CA TYR A 81 -5.08 8.97 17.96
C TYR A 81 -5.65 8.08 19.06
N TYR A 82 -5.01 6.94 19.31
CA TYR A 82 -5.41 6.01 20.35
C TYR A 82 -4.21 5.36 21.04
N HIS A 83 -4.10 5.52 22.35
CA HIS A 83 -3.08 4.85 23.15
C HIS A 83 -3.51 4.74 24.60
N ALA A 84 -2.78 3.95 25.39
CA ALA A 84 -3.02 3.72 26.82
C ALA A 84 -2.84 4.96 27.73
N GLY A 85 -2.58 6.14 27.14
CA GLY A 85 -2.54 7.41 27.89
C GLY A 85 -3.89 8.13 27.90
N LEU A 86 -4.81 7.74 27.02
CA LEU A 86 -6.19 8.23 27.02
C LEU A 86 -6.99 7.58 28.16
N SER A 87 -7.94 8.32 28.71
CA SER A 87 -8.93 7.77 29.64
C SER A 87 -9.76 6.67 28.98
N SER A 88 -10.41 5.82 29.79
CA SER A 88 -11.31 4.79 29.26
C SER A 88 -12.47 5.37 28.47
N GLU A 89 -13.01 6.51 28.90
CA GLU A 89 -14.09 7.22 28.22
C GLU A 89 -13.65 7.74 26.85
N GLU A 90 -12.50 8.43 26.77
CA GLU A 90 -11.95 8.91 25.49
C GLU A 90 -11.67 7.76 24.53
N ARG A 91 -11.11 6.64 25.03
CA ARG A 91 -10.88 5.44 24.23
C ARG A 91 -12.17 4.88 23.64
N ASN A 92 -13.22 4.79 24.44
CA ASN A 92 -14.53 4.32 23.97
C ASN A 92 -15.12 5.27 22.93
N ASN A 93 -15.02 6.59 23.15
CA ASN A 93 -15.50 7.60 22.22
C ASN A 93 -14.77 7.58 20.87
N VAL A 94 -13.44 7.48 20.88
CA VAL A 94 -12.63 7.34 19.66
C VAL A 94 -12.98 6.06 18.91
N GLN A 95 -13.15 4.95 19.63
CA GLN A 95 -13.53 3.66 19.04
C GLN A 95 -14.92 3.71 18.42
N ASP A 96 -15.92 4.30 19.08
CA ASP A 96 -17.28 4.44 18.57
C ASP A 96 -17.30 5.28 17.27
N ARG A 97 -16.62 6.42 17.26
CA ARG A 97 -16.50 7.28 16.06
C ARG A 97 -15.83 6.57 14.89
N PHE A 98 -14.82 5.74 15.15
CA PHE A 98 -14.17 4.93 14.11
C PHE A 98 -15.08 3.84 13.55
N ILE A 99 -15.82 3.14 14.42
CA ILE A 99 -16.76 2.09 14.03
C ILE A 99 -17.91 2.68 13.19
N LYS A 100 -18.36 3.90 13.52
CA LYS A 100 -19.43 4.64 12.84
C LYS A 100 -18.99 5.43 11.59
N ASP A 101 -17.75 5.28 11.11
CA ASP A 101 -17.20 6.02 9.95
C ASP A 101 -17.25 7.56 10.08
N GLN A 102 -17.26 8.06 11.31
CA GLN A 102 -17.08 9.49 11.62
C GLN A 102 -15.59 9.85 11.59
N THR A 103 -14.74 8.90 11.98
CA THR A 103 -13.28 9.01 11.90
C THR A 103 -12.75 8.02 10.89
N GLN A 104 -11.98 8.52 9.91
CA GLN A 104 -11.44 7.72 8.81
C GLN A 104 -10.19 6.95 9.24
N VAL A 105 -9.30 7.61 10.00
CA VAL A 105 -7.97 7.07 10.32
C VAL A 105 -7.72 7.07 11.81
N ILE A 106 -7.26 5.95 12.35
CA ILE A 106 -6.78 5.88 13.74
C ILE A 106 -5.28 5.67 13.77
N CYS A 107 -4.55 6.63 14.35
CA CYS A 107 -3.13 6.52 14.67
C CYS A 107 -2.99 5.91 16.06
N ALA A 108 -2.57 4.66 16.18
CA ALA A 108 -2.61 3.93 17.43
C ALA A 108 -1.30 3.27 17.84
N THR A 109 -1.13 3.04 19.14
CA THR A 109 -0.21 2.02 19.63
C THR A 109 -0.89 0.64 19.65
N ILE A 110 -0.15 -0.40 20.02
CA ILE A 110 -0.64 -1.79 20.13
C ILE A 110 -1.87 -1.90 21.07
N ALA A 111 -2.10 -0.92 21.94
CA ALA A 111 -3.29 -0.83 22.78
C ALA A 111 -4.60 -0.82 21.97
N PHE A 112 -4.59 -0.34 20.74
CA PHE A 112 -5.74 -0.36 19.84
C PHE A 112 -5.84 -1.73 19.16
N GLY A 113 -6.61 -2.63 19.77
CA GLY A 113 -6.81 -3.92 19.13
C GLY A 113 -7.63 -4.98 19.86
N MET A 114 -7.66 -4.97 21.18
CA MET A 114 -8.56 -5.88 21.90
C MET A 114 -10.00 -5.35 21.76
N GLY A 115 -10.85 -6.01 20.97
CA GLY A 115 -12.29 -5.72 20.91
C GLY A 115 -12.81 -4.87 19.74
N ILE A 116 -11.97 -4.43 18.81
CA ILE A 116 -12.46 -3.72 17.61
C ILE A 116 -12.97 -4.73 16.58
N ASN A 117 -14.24 -4.57 16.19
CA ASN A 117 -14.91 -5.39 15.19
C ASN A 117 -15.52 -4.53 14.06
N LYS A 118 -14.67 -3.76 13.37
CA LYS A 118 -15.04 -3.07 12.13
C LYS A 118 -14.61 -3.94 10.94
N PRO A 119 -15.54 -4.50 10.14
CA PRO A 119 -15.19 -5.48 9.11
C PRO A 119 -14.50 -4.88 7.88
N ASP A 120 -14.75 -3.59 7.64
CA ASP A 120 -14.41 -2.84 6.43
C ASP A 120 -13.17 -1.94 6.58
N VAL A 121 -12.23 -2.32 7.45
CA VAL A 121 -10.91 -1.67 7.51
C VAL A 121 -10.14 -2.02 6.23
N ARG A 122 -9.87 -1.04 5.37
CA ARG A 122 -9.26 -1.27 4.05
C ARG A 122 -7.76 -1.32 4.06
N TRP A 123 -7.12 -0.72 5.05
CA TRP A 123 -5.67 -0.77 5.16
C TRP A 123 -5.17 -0.63 6.59
N VAL A 124 -4.02 -1.24 6.83
CA VAL A 124 -3.25 -1.13 8.07
C VAL A 124 -1.84 -0.70 7.69
N ILE A 125 -1.35 0.36 8.32
CA ILE A 125 0.00 0.88 8.12
C ILE A 125 0.78 0.72 9.42
N HIS A 126 1.94 0.12 9.37
CA HIS A 126 2.92 0.16 10.45
C HIS A 126 3.89 1.29 10.19
N TYR A 127 3.73 2.38 10.94
CA TYR A 127 4.63 3.54 10.86
C TYR A 127 6.04 3.19 11.33
N ASN A 128 6.18 2.24 12.26
CA ASN A 128 7.46 1.73 12.77
C ASN A 128 7.49 0.20 12.66
N LEU A 129 8.68 -0.40 12.69
CA LEU A 129 8.84 -1.85 12.76
C LEU A 129 8.16 -2.43 14.03
N PRO A 130 7.23 -3.40 13.88
CA PRO A 130 6.68 -4.15 15.00
C PRO A 130 7.76 -4.89 15.80
N LYS A 131 7.43 -5.21 17.06
CA LYS A 131 8.38 -5.93 17.95
C LYS A 131 8.60 -7.38 17.52
N ASN A 132 7.64 -7.99 16.83
CA ASN A 132 7.66 -9.40 16.44
C ASN A 132 6.62 -9.70 15.34
N ILE A 133 6.76 -10.85 14.70
CA ILE A 133 5.88 -11.30 13.59
C ILE A 133 4.46 -11.61 14.09
N GLU A 134 4.28 -12.13 15.30
CA GLU A 134 2.96 -12.48 15.83
C GLU A 134 2.08 -11.25 16.00
N GLY A 135 2.63 -10.18 16.60
CA GLY A 135 1.96 -8.90 16.76
C GLY A 135 1.63 -8.29 15.40
N TYR A 136 2.63 -8.24 14.50
CA TYR A 136 2.42 -7.77 13.13
C TYR A 136 1.28 -8.52 12.44
N TYR A 137 1.24 -9.85 12.53
CA TYR A 137 0.23 -10.69 11.93
C TYR A 137 -1.18 -10.41 12.48
N GLN A 138 -1.32 -10.29 13.80
CA GLN A 138 -2.60 -9.96 14.43
C GLN A 138 -3.09 -8.54 14.07
N GLU A 139 -2.16 -7.60 13.97
CA GLU A 139 -2.43 -6.20 13.63
C GLU A 139 -2.90 -6.04 12.19
N ILE A 140 -2.21 -6.65 11.22
CA ILE A 140 -2.63 -6.62 9.81
C ILE A 140 -3.94 -7.38 9.58
N GLY A 141 -4.20 -8.45 10.35
CA GLY A 141 -5.45 -9.23 10.29
C GLY A 141 -6.71 -8.47 10.72
N ARG A 142 -6.59 -7.19 11.06
CA ARG A 142 -7.72 -6.27 11.27
C ARG A 142 -8.27 -5.72 9.97
N ALA A 143 -7.45 -5.67 8.93
CA ALA A 143 -7.89 -5.27 7.61
C ALA A 143 -8.73 -6.38 6.95
N GLY A 144 -9.77 -5.99 6.21
CA GLY A 144 -10.45 -6.87 5.27
C GLY A 144 -11.16 -8.06 5.90
N ARG A 145 -11.79 -7.92 7.06
CA ARG A 145 -12.56 -9.04 7.67
C ARG A 145 -13.84 -9.37 6.90
N ASP A 146 -14.31 -8.45 6.08
CA ASP A 146 -15.34 -8.67 5.06
C ASP A 146 -14.85 -9.49 3.86
N GLY A 147 -13.56 -9.85 3.79
CA GLY A 147 -12.97 -10.61 2.69
C GLY A 147 -12.62 -9.76 1.45
N LEU A 148 -12.89 -8.46 1.46
CA LEU A 148 -12.58 -7.56 0.35
C LEU A 148 -11.11 -7.17 0.33
N LYS A 149 -10.64 -6.75 -0.85
CA LYS A 149 -9.24 -6.34 -1.06
C LYS A 149 -8.85 -5.26 -0.05
N SER A 150 -7.75 -5.52 0.64
CA SER A 150 -7.22 -4.62 1.66
C SER A 150 -5.69 -4.61 1.61
N GLU A 151 -5.03 -3.66 2.27
CA GLU A 151 -3.59 -3.47 2.17
C GLU A 151 -2.91 -3.39 3.56
N ALA A 152 -1.78 -4.06 3.72
CA ALA A 152 -0.89 -3.92 4.86
C ALA A 152 0.44 -3.33 4.38
N VAL A 153 0.82 -2.19 4.94
CA VAL A 153 2.05 -1.47 4.58
C VAL A 153 2.94 -1.31 5.80
N LEU A 154 4.13 -1.90 5.76
CA LEU A 154 5.13 -1.77 6.79
C LEU A 154 6.21 -0.77 6.37
N PHE A 155 6.38 0.32 7.11
CA PHE A 155 7.56 1.16 6.98
C PHE A 155 8.71 0.61 7.83
N TYR A 156 9.88 0.47 7.20
CA TYR A 156 11.06 -0.10 7.84
C TYR A 156 12.27 0.83 7.72
N THR A 157 12.96 1.04 8.84
CA THR A 157 14.32 1.60 8.91
C THR A 157 15.12 0.91 10.00
N PHE A 158 16.44 0.94 9.87
CA PHE A 158 17.35 0.47 10.91
C PHE A 158 17.21 1.22 12.25
N ALA A 159 16.86 2.51 12.21
CA ALA A 159 16.57 3.31 13.40
C ALA A 159 15.38 2.76 14.22
N ASP A 160 14.41 2.11 13.58
CA ASP A 160 13.33 1.45 14.30
C ASP A 160 13.84 0.24 15.08
N ILE A 161 14.77 -0.54 14.51
CA ILE A 161 15.38 -1.69 15.21
C ILE A 161 16.06 -1.23 16.48
N ILE A 162 16.87 -0.17 16.39
CA ILE A 162 17.54 0.44 17.54
C ILE A 162 16.52 0.85 18.60
N SER A 163 15.47 1.56 18.18
CA SER A 163 14.40 2.01 19.09
C SER A 163 13.73 0.84 19.80
N VAL A 164 13.47 -0.27 19.09
CA VAL A 164 12.86 -1.47 19.67
C VAL A 164 13.85 -2.24 20.54
N LYS A 165 15.13 -2.35 20.15
CA LYS A 165 16.20 -2.97 20.95
C LYS A 165 16.32 -2.29 22.30
N ASN A 166 16.39 -0.95 22.33
CA ASN A 166 16.44 -0.16 23.57
C ASN A 166 15.22 -0.44 24.47
N MET A 167 14.03 -0.66 23.90
CA MET A 167 12.84 -1.04 24.67
C MET A 167 12.86 -2.47 25.22
N ILE A 168 13.66 -3.35 24.61
CA ILE A 168 13.82 -4.75 25.01
C ILE A 168 14.89 -4.89 26.10
N GLU A 169 15.86 -3.97 26.17
CA GLU A 169 16.99 -4.06 27.09
C GLU A 169 16.56 -4.14 28.56
N ASP A 170 15.52 -3.39 28.93
CA ASP A 170 14.96 -3.35 30.28
C ASP A 170 13.95 -4.48 30.56
N SER A 171 13.77 -5.43 29.62
CA SER A 171 12.79 -6.51 29.75
C SER A 171 13.37 -7.76 30.40
N SER A 172 12.60 -8.38 31.31
CA SER A 172 12.92 -9.68 31.90
C SER A 172 12.99 -10.84 30.88
N GLN A 173 12.50 -10.64 29.66
CA GLN A 173 12.53 -11.61 28.56
C GLN A 173 13.40 -11.15 27.39
N ARG A 174 14.49 -10.42 27.67
CA ARG A 174 15.39 -9.82 26.68
C ARG A 174 15.80 -10.77 25.55
N GLU A 175 16.28 -11.97 25.89
CA GLU A 175 16.77 -12.95 24.91
C GLU A 175 15.66 -13.36 23.91
N LEU A 176 14.51 -13.79 24.43
CA LEU A 176 13.38 -14.21 23.60
C LEU A 176 12.87 -13.08 22.72
N GLN A 177 12.75 -11.87 23.27
CA GLN A 177 12.30 -10.70 22.52
C GLN A 177 13.29 -10.28 21.44
N THR A 178 14.60 -10.42 21.69
CA THR A 178 15.66 -10.15 20.71
C THR A 178 15.55 -11.10 19.53
N VAL A 179 15.42 -12.42 19.78
CA VAL A 179 15.22 -13.41 18.72
C VAL A 179 13.97 -13.11 17.90
N LYS A 180 12.86 -12.71 18.55
CA LYS A 180 11.63 -12.33 17.85
C LYS A 180 11.79 -11.07 17.00
N LEU A 181 12.53 -10.07 17.49
CA LEU A 181 12.84 -8.87 16.73
C LEU A 181 13.70 -9.19 15.51
N GLU A 182 14.72 -10.05 15.65
CA GLU A 182 15.55 -10.51 14.55
C GLU A 182 14.72 -11.20 13.46
N ARG A 183 13.74 -12.02 13.84
CA ARG A 183 12.79 -12.61 12.87
C ARG A 183 11.96 -11.54 12.16
N MET A 184 11.50 -10.52 12.86
CA MET A 184 10.75 -9.41 12.25
C MET A 184 11.63 -8.57 11.30
N GLN A 185 12.90 -8.36 11.65
CA GLN A 185 13.89 -7.74 10.77
C GLN A 185 14.09 -8.60 9.50
N GLN A 186 14.32 -9.90 9.65
CA GLN A 186 14.45 -10.82 8.51
C GLN A 186 13.22 -10.76 7.59
N TYR A 187 12.01 -10.67 8.16
CA TYR A 187 10.79 -10.48 7.38
C TYR A 187 10.79 -9.19 6.55
N ALA A 188 11.19 -8.06 7.16
CA ALA A 188 11.22 -6.76 6.50
C ALA A 188 12.27 -6.71 5.38
N GLU A 189 13.40 -7.39 5.56
CA GLU A 189 14.54 -7.36 4.63
C GLU A 189 14.49 -8.44 3.55
N SER A 190 13.71 -9.50 3.77
CA SER A 190 13.65 -10.63 2.85
C SER A 190 13.18 -10.22 1.45
N MET A 191 13.61 -10.99 0.47
CA MET A 191 13.20 -10.88 -0.93
C MET A 191 12.40 -12.10 -1.40
N ILE A 192 11.92 -12.90 -0.43
CA ILE A 192 10.99 -13.99 -0.65
C ILE A 192 9.58 -13.45 -0.52
N CYS A 193 8.61 -14.08 -1.21
CA CYS A 193 7.19 -13.81 -1.06
C CYS A 193 6.82 -13.60 0.42
N ARG A 194 6.37 -12.38 0.77
CA ARG A 194 6.03 -11.98 2.15
C ARG A 194 5.06 -12.95 2.80
N ARG A 195 4.05 -13.38 2.05
CA ARG A 195 3.04 -14.33 2.53
C ARG A 195 3.64 -15.68 2.85
N LYS A 196 4.55 -16.18 2.01
CA LYS A 196 5.23 -17.46 2.24
C LYS A 196 6.03 -17.42 3.54
N LEU A 197 6.70 -16.30 3.83
CA LEU A 197 7.41 -16.10 5.10
C LEU A 197 6.47 -16.14 6.31
N LEU A 198 5.34 -15.43 6.25
CA LEU A 198 4.35 -15.47 7.33
C LEU A 198 3.78 -16.87 7.55
N LEU A 199 3.41 -17.57 6.48
CA LEU A 199 2.90 -18.95 6.58
C LEU A 199 3.94 -19.88 7.20
N ASN A 200 5.18 -19.84 6.70
CA ASN A 200 6.27 -20.68 7.20
C ASN A 200 6.56 -20.41 8.69
N TYR A 201 6.47 -19.15 9.13
CA TYR A 201 6.65 -18.78 10.54
C TYR A 201 5.66 -19.49 11.46
N PHE A 202 4.41 -19.67 11.01
CA PHE A 202 3.37 -20.39 11.75
C PHE A 202 3.31 -21.90 11.46
N GLY A 203 4.36 -22.46 10.84
CA GLY A 203 4.46 -23.88 10.54
C GLY A 203 3.65 -24.34 9.33
N GLU A 204 3.21 -23.41 8.48
CA GLU A 204 2.53 -23.72 7.22
C GLU A 204 3.46 -23.56 6.03
N SER A 205 3.59 -24.57 5.18
CA SER A 205 4.34 -24.46 3.93
C SER A 205 3.44 -24.06 2.76
N SER A 206 4.02 -23.29 1.84
CA SER A 206 3.43 -23.03 0.53
C SER A 206 4.51 -23.02 -0.54
N ASP A 207 4.33 -23.86 -1.57
CA ASP A 207 5.28 -23.91 -2.68
C ASP A 207 5.10 -22.73 -3.64
N LYS A 208 3.89 -22.15 -3.68
CA LYS A 208 3.53 -21.08 -4.62
C LYS A 208 3.74 -19.68 -4.01
N ASN A 209 4.22 -18.77 -4.84
CA ASN A 209 4.23 -17.33 -4.54
C ASN A 209 2.79 -16.77 -4.54
N CYS A 210 2.54 -15.72 -3.76
CA CYS A 210 1.17 -15.26 -3.53
C CYS A 210 0.64 -14.29 -4.59
N ASN A 211 1.52 -13.72 -5.42
CA ASN A 211 1.20 -12.71 -6.45
C ASN A 211 0.44 -11.47 -5.91
N ASN A 212 0.42 -11.27 -4.59
CA ASN A 212 -0.30 -10.19 -3.92
C ASN A 212 0.58 -9.47 -2.87
N CYS A 213 1.91 -9.60 -2.94
CA CYS A 213 2.84 -8.81 -2.12
C CYS A 213 3.80 -7.99 -2.99
N ASP A 214 4.40 -6.97 -2.41
CA ASP A 214 5.45 -6.13 -3.02
C ASP A 214 6.51 -6.94 -3.76
N VAL A 215 7.06 -7.98 -3.12
CA VAL A 215 8.11 -8.84 -3.71
C VAL A 215 7.60 -9.64 -4.91
N CYS A 216 6.38 -10.17 -4.86
CA CYS A 216 5.83 -10.91 -6.01
C CYS A 216 5.41 -9.99 -7.15
N LYS A 217 4.98 -8.76 -6.84
CA LYS A 217 4.58 -7.75 -7.83
C LYS A 217 5.79 -7.12 -8.52
N ASN A 218 6.88 -6.95 -7.77
CA ASN A 218 8.13 -6.37 -8.24
C ASN A 218 9.28 -7.33 -7.86
N PRO A 219 9.45 -8.45 -8.58
CA PRO A 219 10.52 -9.40 -8.28
C PRO A 219 11.88 -8.69 -8.39
N PRO A 220 12.76 -8.83 -7.38
CA PRO A 220 14.00 -8.09 -7.34
C PRO A 220 14.92 -8.53 -8.48
N THR A 221 15.40 -7.55 -9.24
CA THR A 221 16.45 -7.73 -10.23
C THR A 221 17.80 -7.48 -9.58
N TYR A 222 18.78 -8.33 -9.86
CA TYR A 222 20.11 -8.22 -9.29
C TYR A 222 21.09 -7.60 -10.29
N ILE A 223 22.03 -6.82 -9.77
CA ILE A 223 23.20 -6.28 -10.47
C ILE A 223 24.47 -6.76 -9.78
N ASP A 224 25.58 -6.81 -10.54
CA ASP A 224 26.90 -6.92 -9.95
C ASP A 224 27.22 -5.61 -9.22
N GLY A 225 27.04 -5.63 -7.89
CA GLY A 225 27.26 -4.50 -7.00
C GLY A 225 28.65 -4.50 -6.38
N THR A 226 29.58 -5.32 -6.86
CA THR A 226 30.93 -5.47 -6.29
C THR A 226 31.66 -4.13 -6.20
N VAL A 227 31.63 -3.32 -7.27
CA VAL A 227 32.27 -2.00 -7.27
C VAL A 227 31.58 -1.02 -6.32
N ILE A 228 30.25 -1.08 -6.19
CA ILE A 228 29.49 -0.24 -5.26
C ILE A 228 29.88 -0.58 -3.82
N ALA A 229 29.94 -1.87 -3.49
CA ALA A 229 30.40 -2.34 -2.19
C ALA A 229 31.86 -1.96 -1.94
N GLN A 230 32.75 -2.14 -2.91
CA GLN A 230 34.16 -1.76 -2.78
C GLN A 230 34.36 -0.27 -2.51
N LYS A 231 33.60 0.63 -3.16
CA LYS A 231 33.63 2.07 -2.89
C LYS A 231 33.28 2.35 -1.42
N ALA A 232 32.19 1.77 -0.92
CA ALA A 232 31.74 1.95 0.47
C ALA A 232 32.73 1.36 1.50
N LEU A 233 33.15 0.12 1.28
CA LEU A 233 34.08 -0.59 2.16
C LEU A 233 35.47 0.07 2.18
N SER A 234 35.93 0.59 1.03
CA SER A 234 37.21 1.32 0.95
C SER A 234 37.15 2.62 1.74
N ALA A 235 36.02 3.34 1.69
CA ALA A 235 35.85 4.56 2.47
C ALA A 235 35.85 4.27 3.98
N ILE A 236 35.10 3.25 4.43
CA ILE A 236 35.11 2.80 5.84
C ILE A 236 36.53 2.40 6.27
N TRP A 237 37.26 1.69 5.41
CA TRP A 237 38.63 1.28 5.69
C TRP A 237 39.58 2.47 5.85
N TRP A 238 39.59 3.43 4.93
CA TRP A 238 40.43 4.64 5.04
C TRP A 238 40.08 5.47 6.29
N LEU A 239 38.79 5.67 6.56
CA LEU A 239 38.35 6.40 7.75
C LEU A 239 38.78 5.70 9.04
N SER A 240 38.69 4.36 9.09
CA SER A 240 39.17 3.59 10.24
C SER A 240 40.69 3.72 10.47
N LYS A 241 41.49 3.85 9.40
CA LYS A 241 42.94 4.06 9.49
C LYS A 241 43.29 5.41 10.10
N GLU A 242 42.46 6.42 9.87
CA GLU A 242 42.59 7.75 10.47
C GLU A 242 41.83 7.89 11.81
N ASN A 243 41.31 6.77 12.35
CA ASN A 243 40.49 6.73 13.57
C ASN A 243 39.25 7.65 13.51
N LYS A 244 38.74 7.88 12.29
CA LYS A 244 37.59 8.70 11.98
C LYS A 244 36.32 7.85 12.02
N LYS A 245 35.36 8.28 12.85
CA LYS A 245 34.11 7.55 13.12
C LYS A 245 32.97 8.17 12.32
N VAL A 246 32.28 7.37 11.50
CA VAL A 246 31.21 7.87 10.63
C VAL A 246 29.94 7.05 10.75
N SER A 247 28.81 7.76 10.75
CA SER A 247 27.48 7.17 10.59
C SER A 247 27.18 6.90 9.11
N GLN A 248 26.11 6.14 8.84
CA GLN A 248 25.67 5.86 7.48
C GLN A 248 25.41 7.13 6.66
N GLY A 249 24.78 8.15 7.24
CA GLY A 249 24.48 9.40 6.52
C GLY A 249 25.75 10.15 6.09
N ILE A 250 26.71 10.28 7.01
CA ILE A 250 28.01 10.92 6.73
C ILE A 250 28.78 10.11 5.66
N LEU A 251 28.78 8.78 5.74
CA LEU A 251 29.43 7.94 4.72
C LEU A 251 28.84 8.20 3.31
N ILE A 252 27.52 8.34 3.19
CA ILE A 252 26.89 8.66 1.91
C ILE A 252 27.33 10.03 1.41
N ASP A 253 27.39 11.03 2.30
CA ASP A 253 27.87 12.37 1.95
C ASP A 253 29.32 12.35 1.46
N ILE A 254 30.20 11.58 2.11
CA ILE A 254 31.59 11.37 1.70
C ILE A 254 31.66 10.72 0.32
N LEU A 255 30.96 9.60 0.12
CA LEU A 255 30.96 8.86 -1.15
C LEU A 255 30.43 9.72 -2.30
N ARG A 256 29.45 10.59 -2.04
CA ARG A 256 28.90 11.49 -3.05
C ARG A 256 29.70 12.77 -3.26
N GLY A 257 30.70 13.04 -2.41
CA GLY A 257 31.52 14.25 -2.50
C GLY A 257 30.75 15.50 -2.06
N ALA A 258 29.89 15.38 -1.05
CA ALA A 258 29.09 16.50 -0.56
C ALA A 258 29.98 17.57 0.09
N TYR A 259 29.72 18.83 -0.25
CA TYR A 259 30.41 19.98 0.34
C TYR A 259 29.61 20.51 1.53
N LYS A 260 29.75 19.86 2.69
CA LYS A 260 29.10 20.24 3.96
C LYS A 260 30.16 20.66 4.97
N LYS A 261 29.82 21.61 5.85
CA LYS A 261 30.71 22.07 6.92
C LYS A 261 31.27 20.91 7.75
N GLU A 262 30.42 19.98 8.19
CA GLU A 262 30.82 18.80 8.95
C GLU A 262 31.86 17.90 8.24
N ILE A 263 31.79 17.79 6.90
CA ILE A 263 32.75 17.03 6.09
C ILE A 263 34.11 17.71 6.06
N LEU A 264 34.13 19.04 5.97
CA LEU A 264 35.36 19.84 5.91
C LEU A 264 36.02 19.95 7.28
N ASP A 265 35.24 20.20 8.33
CA ASP A 265 35.73 20.36 9.71
C ASP A 265 36.43 19.08 10.22
N HIS A 266 35.96 17.91 9.80
CA HIS A 266 36.57 16.61 10.13
C HIS A 266 37.53 16.09 9.05
N GLU A 267 37.80 16.90 8.02
CA GLU A 267 38.69 16.55 6.91
C GLU A 267 38.34 15.20 6.25
N TYR A 268 37.05 14.90 6.08
CA TYR A 268 36.62 13.68 5.40
C TYR A 268 36.81 13.75 3.88
N ASN A 269 37.07 14.94 3.34
CA ASN A 269 37.33 15.18 1.94
C ASN A 269 38.76 14.81 1.47
N THR A 270 39.65 14.42 2.39
CA THR A 270 41.05 14.08 2.07
C THR A 270 41.24 12.63 1.62
N ILE A 271 40.30 11.74 1.94
CA ILE A 271 40.41 10.32 1.58
C ILE A 271 40.18 10.10 0.08
N LYS A 272 40.86 9.10 -0.49
CA LYS A 272 40.78 8.78 -1.94
C LYS A 272 39.37 8.47 -2.44
N THR A 273 38.49 8.00 -1.56
CA THR A 273 37.13 7.60 -1.88
C THR A 273 36.12 8.74 -1.79
N TYR A 274 36.54 9.95 -1.42
CA TYR A 274 35.67 11.12 -1.43
C TYR A 274 35.17 11.39 -2.86
N GLY A 275 33.85 11.42 -3.04
CA GLY A 275 33.23 11.61 -4.35
C GLY A 275 33.28 10.39 -5.29
N ALA A 276 33.81 9.24 -4.86
CA ALA A 276 33.91 8.04 -5.69
C ALA A 276 32.55 7.46 -6.13
N GLY A 277 31.47 7.84 -5.44
CA GLY A 277 30.10 7.44 -5.65
C GLY A 277 29.16 8.55 -6.11
N LYS A 278 29.68 9.64 -6.69
CA LYS A 278 28.89 10.81 -7.10
C LYS A 278 27.80 10.50 -8.14
N ASP A 279 27.97 9.41 -8.89
CA ASP A 279 27.06 8.88 -9.90
C ASP A 279 25.79 8.24 -9.32
N ILE A 280 25.82 7.86 -8.04
CA ILE A 280 24.72 7.20 -7.35
C ILE A 280 23.99 8.21 -6.47
N SER A 281 22.65 8.21 -6.54
CA SER A 281 21.84 9.13 -5.74
C SER A 281 21.97 8.84 -4.24
N TYR A 282 21.69 9.83 -3.38
CA TYR A 282 21.71 9.62 -1.92
C TYR A 282 20.81 8.45 -1.50
N MET A 283 19.63 8.37 -2.13
CA MET A 283 18.62 7.35 -1.83
C MET A 283 19.10 5.94 -2.23
N ASP A 284 19.74 5.82 -3.40
CA ASP A 284 20.31 4.56 -3.85
C ASP A 284 21.48 4.13 -2.98
N TRP A 285 22.35 5.07 -2.60
CA TRP A 285 23.41 4.79 -1.65
C TRP A 285 22.88 4.28 -0.31
N GLN A 286 21.83 4.91 0.22
CA GLN A 286 21.19 4.44 1.45
C GLN A 286 20.67 3.01 1.28
N TYR A 287 20.02 2.72 0.14
CA TYR A 287 19.51 1.38 -0.18
C TYR A 287 20.64 0.33 -0.31
N TYR A 288 21.70 0.64 -1.04
CA TYR A 288 22.85 -0.25 -1.22
C TYR A 288 23.62 -0.47 0.09
N LEU A 289 23.87 0.57 0.89
CA LEU A 289 24.54 0.40 2.18
C LEU A 289 23.75 -0.49 3.13
N THR A 290 22.42 -0.37 3.15
CA THR A 290 21.57 -1.31 3.91
C THR A 290 21.71 -2.74 3.40
N GLN A 291 21.76 -2.96 2.09
CA GLN A 291 22.01 -4.31 1.55
C GLN A 291 23.41 -4.84 1.92
N ILE A 292 24.45 -4.02 1.80
CA ILE A 292 25.83 -4.41 2.13
C ILE A 292 25.97 -4.75 3.62
N LEU A 293 25.31 -3.99 4.49
CA LEU A 293 25.20 -4.28 5.92
C LEU A 293 24.48 -5.61 6.15
N ASN A 294 23.35 -5.84 5.50
CA ASN A 294 22.57 -7.07 5.66
C ASN A 294 23.29 -8.32 5.13
N LEU A 295 24.20 -8.15 4.17
CA LEU A 295 25.10 -9.21 3.69
C LEU A 295 26.28 -9.47 4.65
N GLY A 296 26.41 -8.71 5.74
CA GLY A 296 27.46 -8.87 6.75
C GLY A 296 28.81 -8.29 6.34
N PHE A 297 28.86 -7.45 5.30
CA PHE A 297 30.09 -6.78 4.88
C PHE A 297 30.33 -5.46 5.62
N ILE A 298 29.34 -4.92 6.33
CA ILE A 298 29.49 -3.76 7.21
C ILE A 298 28.85 -4.14 8.53
N ASP A 299 29.50 -3.77 9.64
CA ASP A 299 28.93 -3.89 10.98
C ASP A 299 28.71 -2.49 11.57
N ILE A 300 27.91 -2.40 12.62
CA ILE A 300 27.63 -1.14 13.32
C ILE A 300 28.09 -1.27 14.77
N ALA A 301 29.04 -0.43 15.16
CA ALA A 301 29.43 -0.27 16.55
C ALA A 301 28.44 0.66 17.27
N TYR A 302 27.47 0.05 17.94
CA TYR A 302 26.39 0.76 18.63
C TYR A 302 26.88 1.64 19.79
N GLU A 303 27.88 1.17 20.55
CA GLU A 303 28.49 1.90 21.66
C GLU A 303 29.33 3.11 21.21
N GLU A 304 29.60 3.20 19.91
CA GLU A 304 30.42 4.26 19.31
C GLU A 304 29.59 5.14 18.38
N ASN A 305 28.42 5.61 18.83
CA ASN A 305 27.52 6.47 18.05
C ASN A 305 27.15 5.89 16.66
N TYR A 306 26.88 4.58 16.60
CA TYR A 306 26.50 3.86 15.36
C TYR A 306 27.56 3.96 14.26
N THR A 307 28.84 3.95 14.64
CA THR A 307 29.96 3.98 13.71
C THR A 307 29.95 2.73 12.84
N LEU A 308 30.06 2.93 11.52
CA LEU A 308 30.19 1.82 10.59
C LEU A 308 31.59 1.19 10.71
N LYS A 309 31.63 -0.12 10.94
CA LYS A 309 32.84 -0.92 11.05
C LYS A 309 32.97 -1.91 9.91
N PHE A 310 34.22 -2.23 9.65
CA PHE A 310 34.64 -3.19 8.65
C PHE A 310 34.62 -4.61 9.25
N THR A 311 34.18 -5.61 8.49
CA THR A 311 34.17 -7.02 8.91
C THR A 311 35.30 -7.80 8.21
N ASP A 312 35.58 -9.03 8.65
CA ASP A 312 36.58 -9.85 7.95
C ASP A 312 36.14 -10.21 6.53
N SER A 313 34.84 -10.39 6.30
CA SER A 313 34.26 -10.62 4.97
C SER A 313 34.47 -9.44 4.03
N SER A 314 34.56 -8.21 4.56
CA SER A 314 34.82 -7.01 3.77
C SER A 314 36.19 -7.06 3.06
N LYS A 315 37.21 -7.71 3.66
CA LYS A 315 38.55 -7.84 3.04
C LYS A 315 38.48 -8.58 1.71
N LYS A 316 37.71 -9.66 1.66
CA LYS A 316 37.53 -10.50 0.47
C LYS A 316 36.78 -9.78 -0.65
N VAL A 317 35.87 -8.87 -0.29
CA VAL A 317 35.19 -8.01 -1.27
C VAL A 317 36.17 -6.96 -1.82
N LEU A 318 36.99 -6.34 -0.96
CA LEU A 318 38.00 -5.37 -1.38
C LEU A 318 39.09 -5.98 -2.27
N SER A 319 39.54 -7.21 -2.00
CA SER A 319 40.51 -7.92 -2.84
C SER A 319 39.91 -8.47 -4.14
N GLY A 320 38.58 -8.44 -4.28
CA GLY A 320 37.87 -8.96 -5.45
C GLY A 320 37.64 -10.47 -5.43
N GLU A 321 38.01 -11.16 -4.35
CA GLU A 321 37.78 -12.60 -4.16
C GLU A 321 36.29 -12.94 -4.03
N THR A 322 35.49 -12.02 -3.48
CA THR A 322 34.03 -12.20 -3.31
C THR A 322 33.28 -11.17 -4.13
N LYS A 323 32.46 -11.64 -5.08
CA LYS A 323 31.51 -10.78 -5.80
C LYS A 323 30.31 -10.46 -4.92
N VAL A 324 29.81 -9.23 -5.03
CA VAL A 324 28.63 -8.76 -4.30
C VAL A 324 27.48 -8.60 -5.27
N SER A 325 26.43 -9.38 -5.07
CA SER A 325 25.16 -9.22 -5.79
C SER A 325 24.26 -8.26 -5.01
N LEU A 326 23.88 -7.14 -5.62
CA LEU A 326 22.96 -6.15 -5.04
C LEU A 326 21.69 -6.07 -5.85
N ILE A 327 20.58 -5.75 -5.20
CA ILE A 327 19.31 -5.49 -5.85
C ILE A 327 19.37 -4.12 -6.53
N ASP A 328 18.95 -4.07 -7.77
CA ASP A 328 18.91 -2.88 -8.60
C ASP A 328 17.90 -1.85 -8.07
N ALA A 329 18.41 -0.79 -7.43
CA ALA A 329 17.62 0.30 -6.88
C ALA A 329 16.88 1.11 -7.98
N THR A 330 17.39 1.12 -9.22
CA THR A 330 16.83 1.91 -10.32
C THR A 330 15.63 1.21 -10.94
N ASN A 331 15.73 -0.10 -11.20
CA ASN A 331 14.61 -0.89 -11.69
C ASN A 331 13.51 -1.03 -10.65
N PHE A 332 13.86 -1.18 -9.37
CA PHE A 332 12.87 -1.20 -8.28
C PHE A 332 12.03 0.08 -8.26
N ARG A 333 12.65 1.26 -8.34
CA ARG A 333 11.92 2.55 -8.35
C ARG A 333 11.12 2.78 -9.62
N LYS A 334 11.67 2.49 -10.80
CA LYS A 334 10.93 2.60 -12.07
C LYS A 334 9.65 1.76 -12.05
N THR A 335 9.75 0.52 -11.58
CA THR A 335 8.59 -0.38 -11.50
C THR A 335 7.52 0.15 -10.54
N ILE A 336 7.91 0.73 -9.40
CA ILE A 336 6.98 1.40 -8.46
C ILE A 336 6.29 2.61 -9.13
N GLU A 337 7.05 3.47 -9.81
CA GLU A 337 6.52 4.67 -10.47
C GLU A 337 5.55 4.33 -11.62
N GLU A 338 5.88 3.32 -12.43
CA GLU A 338 5.02 2.83 -13.51
C GLU A 338 3.71 2.23 -12.97
N ASN A 339 3.78 1.49 -11.87
CA ASN A 339 2.60 0.92 -11.22
C ASN A 339 1.69 2.00 -10.62
N ILE A 340 2.26 3.06 -10.04
CA ILE A 340 1.49 4.21 -9.55
C ILE A 340 0.79 4.90 -10.73
N LYS A 341 1.49 5.14 -11.85
CA LYS A 341 0.90 5.73 -13.06
C LYS A 341 -0.25 4.89 -13.63
N LYS A 342 -0.08 3.55 -13.67
CA LYS A 342 -1.12 2.62 -14.12
C LYS A 342 -2.35 2.62 -13.19
N GLN A 343 -2.16 2.78 -11.88
CA GLN A 343 -3.29 2.90 -10.94
C GLN A 343 -4.04 4.23 -11.09
N THR A 344 -3.33 5.34 -11.30
CA THR A 344 -3.96 6.65 -11.53
C THR A 344 -4.67 6.75 -12.89
N ALA A 345 -4.23 5.97 -13.89
CA ALA A 345 -4.85 5.93 -15.22
C ALA A 345 -6.09 5.03 -15.30
N LYS A 346 -6.44 4.31 -14.24
CA LYS A 346 -7.65 3.47 -14.22
C LYS A 346 -8.87 4.39 -14.15
N SER A 347 -9.55 4.56 -15.28
CA SER A 347 -10.77 5.35 -15.37
C SER A 347 -11.79 4.89 -14.33
N PHE A 348 -12.34 5.83 -13.57
CA PHE A 348 -13.43 5.61 -12.62
C PHE A 348 -14.57 4.88 -13.33
N SER A 349 -14.87 3.63 -12.95
CA SER A 349 -15.88 2.84 -13.66
C SER A 349 -17.28 3.23 -13.20
N SER A 350 -18.30 3.00 -14.04
CA SER A 350 -19.70 3.23 -13.65
C SER A 350 -20.14 2.35 -12.47
N THR A 351 -19.45 1.25 -12.21
CA THR A 351 -19.66 0.39 -11.03
C THR A 351 -19.11 1.05 -9.76
N ASP A 352 -17.98 1.76 -9.85
CA ASP A 352 -17.38 2.48 -8.72
C ASP A 352 -18.23 3.69 -8.31
N GLU A 353 -18.87 4.35 -9.29
CA GLU A 353 -19.78 5.47 -9.03
C GLU A 353 -21.05 5.04 -8.28
N LEU A 354 -21.71 3.96 -8.73
CA LEU A 354 -22.86 3.42 -8.00
C LEU A 354 -22.48 2.98 -6.59
N PHE A 355 -21.32 2.33 -6.44
CA PHE A 355 -20.84 1.90 -5.12
C PHE A 355 -20.70 3.09 -4.16
N GLU A 356 -20.11 4.20 -4.59
CA GLU A 356 -19.97 5.39 -3.75
C GLU A 356 -21.33 6.05 -3.43
N ILE A 357 -22.29 6.03 -4.36
CA ILE A 357 -23.67 6.50 -4.10
C ILE A 357 -24.34 5.64 -3.03
N LEU A 358 -24.30 4.31 -3.18
CA LEU A 358 -24.90 3.38 -2.21
C LEU A 358 -24.22 3.48 -0.84
N ARG A 359 -22.92 3.74 -0.84
CA ARG A 359 -22.13 3.93 0.38
C ARG A 359 -22.50 5.23 1.10
N ALA A 360 -22.70 6.32 0.36
CA ALA A 360 -23.19 7.59 0.90
C ALA A 360 -24.61 7.44 1.47
N LEU A 361 -25.50 6.75 0.75
CA LEU A 361 -26.85 6.45 1.23
C LEU A 361 -26.83 5.64 2.53
N ARG A 362 -26.05 4.56 2.55
CA ARG A 362 -25.84 3.74 3.75
C ARG A 362 -25.39 4.58 4.94
N LYS A 363 -24.45 5.49 4.69
CA LYS A 363 -23.90 6.36 5.72
C LYS A 363 -24.96 7.30 6.28
N SER A 364 -25.80 7.91 5.44
CA SER A 364 -26.90 8.77 5.89
C SER A 364 -27.86 8.01 6.81
N ILE A 365 -28.32 6.83 6.39
CA ILE A 365 -29.23 5.99 7.19
C ILE A 365 -28.60 5.62 8.54
N ALA A 366 -27.32 5.26 8.52
CA ALA A 366 -26.58 4.87 9.71
C ALA A 366 -26.38 6.04 10.69
N GLU A 367 -26.19 7.25 10.18
CA GLU A 367 -26.12 8.47 11.00
C GLU A 367 -27.48 8.80 11.63
N ASP A 368 -28.57 8.71 10.87
CA ASP A 368 -29.94 8.96 11.34
C ASP A 368 -30.36 7.97 12.45
N GLU A 369 -29.97 6.70 12.32
CA GLU A 369 -30.24 5.65 13.30
C GLU A 369 -29.16 5.54 14.40
N ASN A 370 -28.09 6.35 14.33
CA ASN A 370 -26.93 6.31 15.22
C ASN A 370 -26.29 4.91 15.37
N ILE A 371 -26.25 4.15 14.26
CA ILE A 371 -25.68 2.81 14.20
C ILE A 371 -24.43 2.77 13.29
N PRO A 372 -23.51 1.83 13.49
CA PRO A 372 -22.44 1.54 12.53
C PRO A 372 -22.93 1.24 11.11
N PRO A 373 -22.34 1.85 10.05
CA PRO A 373 -22.82 1.70 8.67
C PRO A 373 -22.91 0.26 8.16
N TYR A 374 -21.95 -0.59 8.50
CA TYR A 374 -21.96 -2.00 8.07
C TYR A 374 -23.16 -2.80 8.61
N MET A 375 -23.88 -2.31 9.62
CA MET A 375 -25.10 -2.94 10.13
C MET A 375 -26.30 -2.77 9.20
N VAL A 376 -26.36 -1.68 8.42
CA VAL A 376 -27.33 -1.49 7.33
C VAL A 376 -27.03 -2.51 6.22
N PHE A 377 -25.94 -2.31 5.47
CA PHE A 377 -25.40 -3.29 4.51
C PHE A 377 -23.87 -3.27 4.50
N GLY A 378 -23.24 -4.44 4.46
CA GLY A 378 -21.78 -4.55 4.38
C GLY A 378 -21.25 -4.09 3.01
N ASP A 379 -19.96 -3.75 2.93
CA ASP A 379 -19.33 -3.37 1.65
C ASP A 379 -19.44 -4.48 0.59
N THR A 380 -19.40 -5.76 1.00
CA THR A 380 -19.59 -6.91 0.10
C THR A 380 -20.96 -6.89 -0.56
N THR A 381 -22.01 -6.61 0.22
CA THR A 381 -23.38 -6.47 -0.25
C THR A 381 -23.51 -5.28 -1.21
N LEU A 382 -22.92 -4.13 -0.87
CA LEU A 382 -22.95 -2.95 -1.74
C LEU A 382 -22.19 -3.18 -3.06
N GLU A 383 -21.06 -3.88 -3.03
CA GLU A 383 -20.30 -4.23 -4.23
C GLU A 383 -21.11 -5.17 -5.14
N GLN A 384 -21.84 -6.13 -4.55
CA GLN A 384 -22.74 -7.01 -5.30
C GLN A 384 -23.92 -6.24 -5.90
N MET A 385 -24.57 -5.35 -5.12
CA MET A 385 -25.62 -4.44 -5.63
C MET A 385 -25.13 -3.57 -6.78
N SER A 386 -23.90 -3.06 -6.70
CA SER A 386 -23.33 -2.18 -7.73
C SER A 386 -23.05 -2.92 -9.04
N LYS A 387 -22.69 -4.21 -8.94
CA LYS A 387 -22.47 -5.09 -10.10
C LYS A 387 -23.77 -5.57 -10.73
N GLU A 388 -24.72 -6.04 -9.93
CA GLU A 388 -25.96 -6.66 -10.41
C GLU A 388 -27.08 -5.64 -10.71
N LYS A 389 -27.00 -4.43 -10.13
CA LYS A 389 -27.97 -3.33 -10.30
C LYS A 389 -29.43 -3.79 -10.11
N PRO A 390 -29.79 -4.42 -8.98
CA PRO A 390 -31.15 -4.87 -8.73
C PRO A 390 -32.13 -3.68 -8.60
N ILE A 391 -33.10 -3.62 -9.50
CA ILE A 391 -34.16 -2.58 -9.51
C ILE A 391 -35.54 -3.13 -9.08
N THR A 392 -35.60 -4.40 -8.67
CA THR A 392 -36.82 -5.05 -8.19
C THR A 392 -36.56 -5.74 -6.86
N GLU A 393 -37.61 -5.89 -6.06
CA GLU A 393 -37.57 -6.62 -4.77
C GLU A 393 -36.97 -8.02 -4.93
N ASN A 394 -37.49 -8.81 -5.87
CA ASN A 394 -37.04 -10.18 -6.10
C ASN A 394 -35.55 -10.27 -6.45
N HIS A 395 -35.00 -9.26 -7.14
CA HIS A 395 -33.58 -9.22 -7.46
C HIS A 395 -32.75 -8.79 -6.24
N LEU A 396 -33.22 -7.80 -5.46
CA LEU A 396 -32.49 -7.34 -4.28
C LEU A 396 -32.40 -8.43 -3.20
N ARG A 397 -33.47 -9.20 -2.99
CA ARG A 397 -33.51 -10.31 -2.02
C ARG A 397 -32.53 -11.45 -2.35
N ARG A 398 -32.07 -11.56 -3.59
CA ARG A 398 -31.06 -12.57 -4.00
C ARG A 398 -29.62 -12.13 -3.70
N ILE A 399 -29.40 -10.86 -3.36
CA ILE A 399 -28.08 -10.33 -3.00
C ILE A 399 -27.67 -10.87 -1.63
N SER A 400 -26.43 -11.34 -1.53
CA SER A 400 -25.90 -11.86 -0.26
C SER A 400 -25.84 -10.75 0.80
N GLY A 401 -26.40 -11.05 1.98
CA GLY A 401 -26.50 -10.10 3.10
C GLY A 401 -27.79 -9.27 3.15
N VAL A 402 -28.69 -9.43 2.17
CA VAL A 402 -30.05 -8.86 2.18
C VAL A 402 -31.02 -9.90 2.74
N GLY A 403 -31.15 -9.96 4.08
CA GLY A 403 -32.19 -10.76 4.73
C GLY A 403 -33.53 -10.01 4.83
N GLU A 404 -34.62 -10.74 5.07
CA GLU A 404 -36.00 -10.22 5.21
C GLU A 404 -36.07 -8.89 5.96
N LYS A 405 -35.63 -8.86 7.22
CA LYS A 405 -35.68 -7.65 8.06
C LYS A 405 -34.92 -6.45 7.45
N LYS A 406 -33.77 -6.70 6.82
CA LYS A 406 -32.96 -5.61 6.23
C LYS A 406 -33.60 -5.10 4.95
N PHE A 407 -34.23 -6.00 4.18
CA PHE A 407 -35.03 -5.60 3.03
C PHE A 407 -36.19 -4.72 3.48
N ASP A 408 -36.96 -5.14 4.48
CA ASP A 408 -38.13 -4.41 4.94
C ASP A 408 -37.77 -3.02 5.49
N MET A 409 -36.62 -2.88 6.15
CA MET A 409 -36.17 -1.59 6.70
C MET A 409 -35.54 -0.67 5.64
N TYR A 410 -34.71 -1.19 4.73
CA TYR A 410 -33.83 -0.38 3.88
C TYR A 410 -33.97 -0.64 2.38
N GLY A 411 -34.57 -1.76 1.98
CA GLY A 411 -34.54 -2.29 0.62
C GLY A 411 -35.10 -1.34 -0.44
N GLU A 412 -36.26 -0.73 -0.17
CA GLU A 412 -36.90 0.22 -1.10
C GLU A 412 -36.01 1.44 -1.40
N THR A 413 -35.36 1.99 -0.37
CA THR A 413 -34.47 3.16 -0.49
C THR A 413 -33.27 2.84 -1.37
N PHE A 414 -32.68 1.65 -1.22
CA PHE A 414 -31.57 1.20 -2.06
C PHE A 414 -32.01 0.89 -3.50
N ILE A 415 -33.17 0.27 -3.71
CA ILE A 415 -33.74 0.05 -5.06
C ILE A 415 -33.93 1.38 -5.77
N ARG A 416 -34.49 2.38 -5.08
CA ARG A 416 -34.71 3.71 -5.64
C ARG A 416 -33.39 4.37 -6.06
N ALA A 417 -32.36 4.32 -5.22
CA ALA A 417 -31.06 4.87 -5.57
C ALA A 417 -30.43 4.19 -6.80
N ILE A 418 -30.54 2.85 -6.90
CA ILE A 418 -30.07 2.08 -8.06
C ILE A 418 -30.89 2.42 -9.31
N PHE A 419 -32.21 2.57 -9.17
CA PHE A 419 -33.11 2.96 -10.24
C PHE A 419 -32.79 4.37 -10.77
N ASP A 420 -32.62 5.35 -9.89
CA ASP A 420 -32.29 6.73 -10.27
C ASP A 420 -30.94 6.80 -10.98
N PHE A 421 -29.94 6.04 -10.52
CA PHE A 421 -28.64 5.92 -11.19
C PHE A 421 -28.75 5.30 -12.59
N THR A 422 -29.49 4.20 -12.72
CA THR A 422 -29.68 3.51 -14.02
C THR A 422 -30.50 4.34 -14.99
N LYS A 423 -31.50 5.10 -14.51
CA LYS A 423 -32.32 6.03 -15.29
C LYS A 423 -31.53 7.26 -15.76
N GLY A 424 -30.62 7.79 -14.93
CA GLY A 424 -29.68 8.85 -15.31
C GLY A 424 -28.78 8.43 -16.47
N GLN A 425 -28.24 7.21 -16.41
CA GLN A 425 -27.44 6.64 -17.50
C GLN A 425 -28.25 6.39 -18.78
N THR A 426 -29.55 6.06 -18.69
CA THR A 426 -30.40 5.91 -19.87
C THR A 426 -30.69 7.24 -20.54
N LYS A 427 -30.91 8.34 -19.79
CA LYS A 427 -31.07 9.68 -20.38
C LYS A 427 -29.79 10.18 -21.05
N GLU A 428 -28.61 9.97 -20.46
CA GLU A 428 -27.34 10.30 -21.10
C GLU A 428 -27.05 9.43 -22.33
N LYS A 429 -27.33 8.12 -22.28
CA LYS A 429 -27.20 7.24 -23.45
C LYS A 429 -28.20 7.63 -24.55
N ILE A 430 -29.45 7.96 -24.24
CA ILE A 430 -30.46 8.39 -25.23
C ILE A 430 -30.07 9.75 -25.83
N SER A 431 -29.55 10.68 -25.04
CA SER A 431 -29.03 11.98 -25.49
C SER A 431 -27.83 11.83 -26.43
N LYS A 432 -26.85 11.00 -26.04
CA LYS A 432 -25.72 10.64 -26.89
C LYS A 432 -26.22 9.98 -28.17
N VAL A 433 -26.96 8.88 -28.09
CA VAL A 433 -27.47 8.15 -29.26
C VAL A 433 -28.25 9.07 -30.19
N LYS A 434 -29.05 10.01 -29.68
CA LYS A 434 -29.76 10.99 -30.52
C LYS A 434 -28.81 11.92 -31.28
N THR A 435 -27.76 12.46 -30.64
CA THR A 435 -26.78 13.32 -31.32
C THR A 435 -25.88 12.53 -32.30
N GLN A 436 -25.60 11.26 -32.00
CA GLN A 436 -24.87 10.39 -32.93
C GLN A 436 -25.74 9.97 -34.12
N GLN A 437 -27.02 9.68 -33.91
CA GLN A 437 -27.97 9.35 -34.97
C GLN A 437 -28.11 10.50 -35.97
N GLU A 438 -28.21 11.75 -35.52
CA GLU A 438 -28.20 12.93 -36.41
C GLU A 438 -26.92 13.04 -37.25
N THR A 439 -25.78 12.59 -36.70
CA THR A 439 -24.52 12.51 -37.46
C THR A 439 -24.59 11.40 -38.51
N TYR A 440 -25.14 10.25 -38.15
CA TYR A 440 -25.30 9.09 -39.02
C TYR A 440 -26.24 9.38 -40.20
N ASP A 441 -27.34 10.10 -39.96
CA ASP A 441 -28.32 10.42 -40.99
C ASP A 441 -27.75 11.36 -42.06
N LEU A 442 -26.93 12.35 -41.66
CA LEU A 442 -26.20 13.22 -42.59
C LEU A 442 -25.09 12.45 -43.32
N PHE A 443 -24.41 11.54 -42.60
CA PHE A 443 -23.39 10.69 -43.18
C PHE A 443 -23.96 9.75 -44.26
N LYS A 444 -25.12 9.13 -44.02
CA LYS A 444 -25.83 8.28 -45.00
C LYS A 444 -26.34 9.04 -46.22
N LYS A 445 -26.56 10.35 -46.11
CA LYS A 445 -26.88 11.24 -47.25
C LYS A 445 -25.65 11.59 -48.11
N GLY A 446 -24.46 11.10 -47.75
CA GLY A 446 -23.22 11.30 -48.51
C GLY A 446 -22.45 12.56 -48.16
N HIS A 447 -22.81 13.26 -47.07
CA HIS A 447 -22.05 14.43 -46.63
C HIS A 447 -20.66 14.04 -46.09
N SER A 448 -19.65 14.83 -46.44
CA SER A 448 -18.31 14.69 -45.88
C SER A 448 -18.25 15.14 -44.42
N ILE A 449 -17.25 14.68 -43.67
CA ILE A 449 -17.06 15.05 -42.25
C ILE A 449 -16.99 16.58 -42.06
N ALA A 450 -16.37 17.29 -43.01
CA ALA A 450 -16.27 18.75 -42.97
C ALA A 450 -17.64 19.45 -43.17
N GLU A 451 -18.51 18.88 -43.99
CA GLU A 451 -19.87 19.38 -44.22
C GLU A 451 -20.77 19.10 -43.02
N ILE A 452 -20.72 17.88 -42.47
CA ILE A 452 -21.46 17.50 -41.25
C ILE A 452 -21.03 18.38 -40.07
N SER A 453 -19.72 18.65 -39.94
CA SER A 453 -19.17 19.55 -38.93
C SER A 453 -19.74 20.97 -39.05
N ARG A 454 -19.83 21.50 -40.28
CA ARG A 454 -20.37 22.84 -40.55
C ARG A 454 -21.88 22.92 -40.31
N GLU A 455 -22.63 21.92 -40.77
CA GLU A 455 -24.09 21.87 -40.64
C GLU A 455 -24.55 21.68 -39.20
N ARG A 456 -23.82 20.86 -38.43
CA ARG A 456 -24.13 20.60 -37.01
C ARG A 456 -23.48 21.59 -36.05
N GLY A 457 -22.59 22.46 -36.51
CA GLY A 457 -21.82 23.38 -35.66
C GLY A 457 -20.91 22.65 -34.66
N LEU A 458 -20.44 21.45 -34.99
CA LEU A 458 -19.58 20.61 -34.14
C LEU A 458 -18.16 20.51 -34.73
N SER A 459 -17.16 20.26 -33.89
CA SER A 459 -15.79 20.05 -34.38
C SER A 459 -15.67 18.75 -35.19
N GLN A 460 -14.77 18.70 -36.18
CA GLN A 460 -14.53 17.48 -36.97
C GLN A 460 -14.11 16.29 -36.08
N ASN A 461 -13.34 16.52 -35.01
CA ASN A 461 -13.00 15.49 -34.02
C ASN A 461 -14.23 14.92 -33.32
N THR A 462 -15.24 15.75 -33.03
CA THR A 462 -16.49 15.30 -32.44
C THR A 462 -17.27 14.41 -33.41
N ILE A 463 -17.31 14.78 -34.70
CA ILE A 463 -17.94 13.97 -35.76
C ILE A 463 -17.24 12.63 -35.93
N HIS A 464 -15.90 12.60 -35.95
CA HIS A 464 -15.13 11.36 -35.96
C HIS A 464 -15.46 10.47 -34.76
N THR A 465 -15.52 11.05 -33.56
CA THR A 465 -15.88 10.32 -32.33
C THR A 465 -17.29 9.71 -32.43
N HIS A 466 -18.24 10.44 -33.02
CA HIS A 466 -19.59 9.93 -33.25
C HIS A 466 -19.62 8.75 -34.23
N LEU A 467 -18.89 8.83 -35.35
CA LEU A 467 -18.83 7.76 -36.36
C LEU A 467 -18.12 6.50 -35.82
N VAL A 468 -17.06 6.66 -35.03
CA VAL A 468 -16.40 5.54 -34.32
C VAL A 468 -17.37 4.86 -33.36
N PHE A 469 -18.08 5.64 -32.54
CA PHE A 469 -19.09 5.10 -31.62
C PHE A 469 -20.20 4.35 -32.37
N LEU A 470 -20.69 4.86 -33.49
CA LEU A 470 -21.72 4.20 -34.31
C LEU A 470 -21.20 2.89 -34.94
N TYR A 471 -19.97 2.88 -35.44
CA TYR A 471 -19.32 1.67 -35.96
C TYR A 471 -19.17 0.58 -34.88
N GLU A 472 -18.71 0.95 -33.67
CA GLU A 472 -18.62 0.04 -32.53
C GLU A 472 -19.99 -0.54 -32.09
N ASN A 473 -21.08 0.13 -32.45
CA ASN A 473 -22.46 -0.30 -32.19
C ASN A 473 -23.14 -0.92 -33.44
N ASN A 474 -22.36 -1.43 -34.39
CA ASN A 474 -22.82 -2.16 -35.60
C ASN A 474 -23.69 -1.35 -36.59
N PHE A 475 -23.50 -0.04 -36.67
CA PHE A 475 -24.08 0.76 -37.75
C PHE A 475 -23.24 0.64 -39.03
N ASP A 476 -23.90 0.77 -40.19
CA ASP A 476 -23.30 0.55 -41.51
C ASP A 476 -22.41 1.73 -41.95
N ILE A 477 -21.18 1.71 -41.44
CA ILE A 477 -20.11 2.68 -41.70
C ILE A 477 -18.87 1.88 -42.12
N ASP A 478 -18.34 2.17 -43.31
CA ASP A 478 -17.09 1.59 -43.77
C ASP A 478 -15.88 2.33 -43.15
N PRO A 479 -15.09 1.75 -42.24
CA PRO A 479 -13.95 2.44 -41.65
C PRO A 479 -12.83 2.70 -42.68
N TYR A 480 -12.78 1.95 -43.79
CA TYR A 480 -11.72 2.05 -44.79
C TYR A 480 -11.82 3.32 -45.65
N GLN A 481 -12.96 4.02 -45.64
CA GLN A 481 -13.11 5.30 -46.33
C GLN A 481 -12.37 6.46 -45.64
N PHE A 482 -11.91 6.27 -44.39
CA PHE A 482 -11.26 7.30 -43.58
C PHE A 482 -9.77 7.03 -43.34
N VAL A 483 -9.24 5.92 -43.85
CA VAL A 483 -7.85 5.50 -43.62
C VAL A 483 -7.19 5.21 -44.96
N SER A 484 -6.07 5.87 -45.22
CA SER A 484 -5.32 5.61 -46.45
C SER A 484 -4.60 4.25 -46.41
N LEU A 485 -4.36 3.64 -47.57
CA LEU A 485 -3.55 2.42 -47.70
C LEU A 485 -2.14 2.56 -47.10
N LYS A 486 -1.60 3.78 -47.02
CA LYS A 486 -0.32 4.06 -46.34
C LYS A 486 -0.41 3.97 -44.82
N GLU A 487 -1.52 4.42 -44.23
CA GLU A 487 -1.74 4.43 -42.77
C GLU A 487 -2.08 3.02 -42.25
N MET A 488 -2.82 2.22 -43.01
CA MET A 488 -3.08 0.82 -42.64
C MET A 488 -1.79 -0.01 -42.56
N ASN A 489 -0.84 0.23 -43.47
CA ASN A 489 0.46 -0.46 -43.47
C ASN A 489 1.36 -0.07 -42.29
N LEU A 490 1.07 1.01 -41.56
CA LEU A 490 1.79 1.40 -40.34
C LEU A 490 1.25 0.70 -39.08
N ILE A 491 0.02 0.18 -39.10
CA ILE A 491 -0.66 -0.44 -37.95
C ILE A 491 -0.45 -1.98 -37.94
N ILE A 492 -0.06 -2.59 -39.07
CA ILE A 492 0.15 -4.05 -39.23
C ILE A 492 1.58 -4.50 -38.84
N LYS A 493 2.38 -3.63 -38.20
CA LYS A 493 3.65 -4.01 -37.54
C LYS A 493 3.47 -4.03 -36.03
#